data_AF-A0A497MTI9-F1
#
_entry.id   AF-A0A497MTI9-F1
#
_cell.length_a   1.000
_cell.length_b   1.000
_cell.length_c   1.000
_cell.angle_alpha   90.00
_cell.angle_beta   90.00
_cell.angle_gamma   90.00
#
_symmetry.space_group_name_H-M   'P 1'
#
loop_
_entity.id
_entity.type
_entity.pdbx_description
1 polymer ?
#
loop_
_entity_poly.entity_id
_entity_poly.type
_entity_poly.pdbx_seq_one_letter_code
_entity_poly.pdbx_strand_id
1 'polypeptide(L)'
;MVENGTQNRKMMLQVIETFQQKGAVNPERALTLEELDLPSGFEVKRGPPWLLGILVEVDGKYYLSEERLKKIRKHLGNSRHRRFRRLLRHTASVPKGFLRHYVLNLLREKPMSGSELMEEIEEETEGQWKPSPGSLYPLLAWFRDRGYTEALPRGTGGIKRYKLTEQGEHFFEEQAEFGGRLQKKLEFLTPWVFGGFGIGPHSERMREIREPLKQFMKAFHNLRMTLRENITEENLKAVEDLLNETTKKIEKLREGFTK
;
A
#
# COMPACT_ATOMS: atom_id res chain seq x y z
N MET A 1 -18.45 -2.20 19.08
CA MET A 1 -17.40 -1.17 18.84
C MET A 1 -17.20 -0.77 17.36
N VAL A 2 -17.73 -1.53 16.38
CA VAL A 2 -17.56 -1.22 14.94
C VAL A 2 -18.58 -0.20 14.40
N GLU A 3 -19.77 -0.12 15.01
CA GLU A 3 -20.87 0.77 14.58
C GLU A 3 -20.56 2.26 14.76
N ASN A 4 -19.96 2.66 15.88
CA ASN A 4 -19.60 4.06 16.16
C ASN A 4 -18.65 4.67 15.12
N GLY A 5 -17.77 3.86 14.52
CA GLY A 5 -16.80 4.33 13.50
C GLY A 5 -17.45 4.61 12.13
N THR A 6 -18.56 3.94 11.82
CA THR A 6 -19.28 4.11 10.54
C THR A 6 -20.22 5.30 10.61
N GLN A 7 -20.90 5.49 11.74
CA GLN A 7 -21.74 6.66 12.05
C GLN A 7 -20.94 7.97 11.94
N ASN A 8 -19.78 8.02 12.61
CA ASN A 8 -18.92 9.20 12.63
C ASN A 8 -18.38 9.57 11.23
N ARG A 9 -18.16 8.58 10.36
CA ARG A 9 -17.70 8.82 8.99
C ARG A 9 -18.79 9.43 8.12
N LYS A 10 -20.03 8.98 8.27
CA LYS A 10 -21.18 9.48 7.49
C LYS A 10 -21.49 10.93 7.86
N MET A 11 -21.59 11.21 9.16
CA MET A 11 -21.80 12.56 9.69
C MET A 11 -20.73 13.55 9.20
N MET A 12 -19.49 13.10 9.16
CA MET A 12 -18.36 13.91 8.72
C MET A 12 -18.35 14.23 7.21
N LEU A 13 -18.72 13.28 6.36
CA LEU A 13 -18.84 13.56 4.92
C LEU A 13 -19.96 14.58 4.67
N GLN A 14 -21.06 14.47 5.42
CA GLN A 14 -22.15 15.45 5.39
C GLN A 14 -21.67 16.84 5.77
N VAL A 15 -20.90 16.99 6.87
CA VAL A 15 -20.34 18.30 7.27
C VAL A 15 -19.47 18.90 6.16
N ILE A 16 -18.55 18.12 5.57
CA ILE A 16 -17.70 18.61 4.47
C ILE A 16 -18.56 19.07 3.28
N GLU A 17 -19.54 18.27 2.90
CA GLU A 17 -20.46 18.56 1.80
C GLU A 17 -21.27 19.83 2.06
N THR A 18 -21.77 20.04 3.29
CA THR A 18 -22.48 21.24 3.69
C THR A 18 -21.65 22.50 3.51
N PHE A 19 -20.39 22.51 3.98
CA PHE A 19 -19.49 23.65 3.79
C PHE A 19 -19.21 23.94 2.30
N GLN A 20 -19.08 22.89 1.48
CA GLN A 20 -18.88 23.05 0.02
C GLN A 20 -20.14 23.60 -0.67
N GLN A 21 -21.32 23.06 -0.36
CA GLN A 21 -22.60 23.51 -0.93
C GLN A 21 -22.93 24.95 -0.55
N LYS A 22 -22.64 25.34 0.69
CA LYS A 22 -22.85 26.70 1.21
C LYS A 22 -21.74 27.67 0.78
N GLY A 23 -20.70 27.20 0.10
CA GLY A 23 -19.60 28.01 -0.41
C GLY A 23 -18.61 28.50 0.65
N ALA A 24 -18.71 28.02 1.89
CA ALA A 24 -17.86 28.40 3.02
C ALA A 24 -16.50 27.68 2.96
N VAL A 25 -15.72 27.93 1.91
CA VAL A 25 -14.46 27.22 1.61
C VAL A 25 -13.20 28.09 1.71
N ASN A 26 -13.35 29.35 2.08
CA ASN A 26 -12.28 30.32 2.26
C ASN A 26 -12.69 31.34 3.35
N PRO A 27 -11.76 32.14 3.92
CA PRO A 27 -12.07 33.04 5.02
C PRO A 27 -13.10 34.12 4.66
N GLU A 28 -13.11 34.60 3.41
CA GLU A 28 -14.05 35.63 2.93
C GLU A 28 -15.50 35.13 2.87
N ARG A 29 -15.69 33.81 2.75
CA ARG A 29 -17.00 33.16 2.70
C ARG A 29 -17.32 32.37 3.96
N ALA A 30 -16.64 32.63 5.08
CA ALA A 30 -16.91 31.95 6.33
C ALA A 30 -18.36 32.19 6.80
N LEU A 31 -18.99 31.14 7.33
CA LEU A 31 -20.37 31.17 7.81
C LEU A 31 -20.45 30.73 9.27
N THR A 32 -21.45 31.23 9.98
CA THR A 32 -21.78 30.78 11.33
C THR A 32 -22.31 29.34 11.31
N LEU A 33 -22.27 28.65 12.46
CA LEU A 33 -22.82 27.30 12.58
C LEU A 33 -24.33 27.25 12.31
N GLU A 34 -25.03 28.33 12.62
CA GLU A 34 -26.47 28.52 12.37
C GLU A 34 -26.77 28.59 10.86
N GLU A 35 -25.97 29.36 10.10
CA GLU A 35 -26.10 29.47 8.63
C GLU A 35 -25.77 28.17 7.89
N LEU A 36 -24.92 27.34 8.49
CA LEU A 36 -24.48 26.06 7.95
C LEU A 36 -25.47 24.92 8.16
N ASP A 37 -26.49 25.05 9.02
CA ASP A 37 -27.50 24.01 9.26
C ASP A 37 -26.89 22.61 9.52
N LEU A 38 -25.90 22.57 10.41
CA LEU A 38 -25.13 21.34 10.66
C LEU A 38 -25.98 20.28 11.40
N PRO A 39 -25.68 18.97 11.22
CA PRO A 39 -26.42 17.90 11.87
C PRO A 39 -26.51 18.06 13.39
N SER A 40 -27.66 17.71 13.97
CA SER A 40 -27.89 17.77 15.41
C SER A 40 -26.83 16.96 16.18
N GLY A 41 -26.13 17.61 17.11
CA GLY A 41 -25.04 17.02 17.90
C GLY A 41 -23.62 17.24 17.34
N PHE A 42 -23.47 17.97 16.22
CA PHE A 42 -22.15 18.35 15.72
C PHE A 42 -21.61 19.61 16.44
N GLU A 43 -20.64 19.41 17.33
CA GLU A 43 -19.82 20.49 17.87
C GLU A 43 -18.46 20.47 17.17
N VAL A 44 -18.03 21.61 16.60
CA VAL A 44 -16.71 21.73 15.95
C VAL A 44 -15.60 21.24 16.88
N LYS A 45 -15.66 21.62 18.17
CA LYS A 45 -14.69 21.25 19.22
C LYS A 45 -14.69 19.76 19.61
N ARG A 46 -15.73 18.98 19.26
CA ARG A 46 -15.84 17.54 19.56
C ARG A 46 -15.67 16.64 18.33
N GLY A 47 -15.34 17.22 17.17
CA GLY A 47 -15.04 16.46 15.96
C GLY A 47 -13.74 15.64 16.07
N PRO A 48 -13.56 14.63 15.20
CA PRO A 48 -12.29 13.92 15.05
C PRO A 48 -11.08 14.89 14.94
N PRO A 49 -9.92 14.59 15.55
CA PRO A 49 -8.78 15.51 15.61
C PRO A 49 -8.29 16.03 14.26
N TRP A 50 -8.49 15.26 13.18
CA TRP A 50 -8.10 15.68 11.83
C TRP A 50 -9.15 16.57 11.15
N LEU A 51 -10.42 16.52 11.56
CA LEU A 51 -11.47 17.45 11.10
C LEU A 51 -11.28 18.86 11.67
N LEU A 52 -10.83 18.94 12.92
CA LEU A 52 -10.39 20.21 13.53
C LEU A 52 -9.28 20.88 12.71
N GLY A 53 -8.50 20.09 11.96
CA GLY A 53 -7.48 20.62 11.07
C GLY A 53 -8.02 21.31 9.83
N ILE A 54 -9.17 20.89 9.28
CA ILE A 54 -9.70 21.42 8.01
C ILE A 54 -10.72 22.53 8.17
N LEU A 55 -11.43 22.58 9.30
CA LEU A 55 -12.34 23.67 9.62
C LEU A 55 -11.56 24.76 10.35
N VAL A 56 -11.58 25.98 9.83
CA VAL A 56 -10.85 27.11 10.38
C VAL A 56 -11.85 28.15 10.86
N GLU A 57 -11.68 28.60 12.09
CA GLU A 57 -12.49 29.65 12.71
C GLU A 57 -11.91 31.03 12.42
N VAL A 58 -12.77 31.97 12.03
CA VAL A 58 -12.46 33.39 11.83
C VAL A 58 -13.64 34.19 12.37
N ASP A 59 -13.42 34.97 13.43
CA ASP A 59 -14.42 35.86 14.05
C ASP A 59 -15.77 35.18 14.37
N GLY A 60 -15.72 33.96 14.94
CA GLY A 60 -16.92 33.19 15.29
C GLY A 60 -17.63 32.52 14.09
N LYS A 61 -17.08 32.65 12.89
CA LYS A 61 -17.51 31.96 11.67
C LYS A 61 -16.51 30.87 11.30
N TYR A 62 -16.94 29.91 10.52
CA TYR A 62 -16.14 28.77 10.10
C TYR A 62 -16.05 28.68 8.58
N TYR A 63 -14.90 28.28 8.08
CA TYR A 63 -14.74 27.86 6.68
C TYR A 63 -13.96 26.55 6.57
N LEU A 64 -14.19 25.82 5.49
CA LEU A 64 -13.50 24.60 5.13
C LEU A 64 -12.27 24.92 4.28
N SER A 65 -11.07 24.74 4.82
CA SER A 65 -9.84 24.93 4.05
C SER A 65 -9.67 23.81 3.02
N GLU A 66 -9.87 24.13 1.73
CA GLU A 66 -9.69 23.16 0.65
C GLU A 66 -8.25 22.66 0.52
N GLU A 67 -7.26 23.51 0.82
CA GLU A 67 -5.85 23.13 0.80
C GLU A 67 -5.55 22.07 1.87
N ARG A 68 -6.04 22.26 3.09
CA ARG A 68 -5.91 21.28 4.18
C ARG A 68 -6.72 20.02 3.89
N LEU A 69 -7.91 20.16 3.30
CA LEU A 69 -8.72 19.05 2.84
C LEU A 69 -8.00 18.25 1.73
N LYS A 70 -7.28 18.88 0.81
CA LYS A 70 -6.49 18.22 -0.25
C LYS A 70 -5.32 17.44 0.34
N LYS A 71 -4.59 18.03 1.30
CA LYS A 71 -3.53 17.33 2.08
C LYS A 71 -4.11 16.11 2.80
N ILE A 72 -5.26 16.26 3.43
CA ILE A 72 -5.93 15.19 4.18
C ILE A 72 -6.56 14.15 3.24
N ARG A 73 -7.13 14.51 2.07
CA ARG A 73 -7.63 13.58 1.04
C ARG A 73 -6.52 12.71 0.44
N LYS A 74 -5.34 13.29 0.17
CA LYS A 74 -4.13 12.54 -0.24
C LYS A 74 -3.77 11.45 0.76
N HIS A 75 -4.03 11.69 2.05
CA HIS A 75 -3.83 10.70 3.11
C HIS A 75 -5.08 9.87 3.45
N LEU A 76 -6.31 10.33 3.21
CA LEU A 76 -7.57 9.68 3.60
C LEU A 76 -8.09 8.68 2.57
N GLY A 77 -7.73 8.84 1.30
CA GLY A 77 -8.19 8.02 0.16
C GLY A 77 -7.95 6.52 0.28
N ASN A 78 -7.26 6.05 1.32
CA ASN A 78 -6.92 4.65 1.51
C ASN A 78 -7.30 4.06 2.89
N SER A 79 -8.23 4.66 3.64
CA SER A 79 -8.37 4.35 5.08
C SER A 79 -9.06 3.02 5.44
N ARG A 80 -9.95 2.47 4.59
CA ARG A 80 -10.48 1.09 4.79
C ARG A 80 -9.48 0.03 4.37
N HIS A 81 -8.72 0.29 3.31
CA HIS A 81 -7.60 -0.55 2.87
C HIS A 81 -6.39 -0.47 3.82
N ARG A 82 -6.14 0.65 4.52
CA ARG A 82 -4.97 0.81 5.39
C ARG A 82 -4.98 -0.06 6.63
N ARG A 83 -6.13 -0.34 7.27
CA ARG A 83 -6.14 -1.22 8.46
C ARG A 83 -5.87 -2.67 8.08
N PHE A 84 -6.46 -3.12 6.98
CA PHE A 84 -6.22 -4.44 6.41
C PHE A 84 -4.79 -4.55 5.83
N ARG A 85 -4.33 -3.58 5.03
CA ARG A 85 -2.94 -3.48 4.52
C ARG A 85 -1.93 -3.33 5.65
N ARG A 86 -2.21 -2.60 6.75
CA ARG A 86 -1.28 -2.46 7.90
C ARG A 86 -1.16 -3.73 8.72
N LEU A 87 -2.26 -4.48 8.86
CA LEU A 87 -2.21 -5.82 9.44
C LEU A 87 -1.36 -6.73 8.55
N LEU A 88 -1.70 -6.82 7.26
CA LEU A 88 -0.94 -7.59 6.29
C LEU A 88 0.53 -7.16 6.19
N ARG A 89 0.88 -5.86 6.30
CA ARG A 89 2.28 -5.36 6.26
C ARG A 89 3.21 -6.04 7.25
N HIS A 90 2.70 -6.44 8.42
CA HIS A 90 3.48 -7.06 9.49
C HIS A 90 3.12 -8.54 9.75
N THR A 91 1.93 -9.01 9.35
CA THR A 91 1.49 -10.40 9.55
C THR A 91 1.58 -11.27 8.30
N ALA A 92 1.85 -10.66 7.15
CA ALA A 92 2.42 -11.33 5.99
C ALA A 92 3.69 -12.08 6.38
N SER A 93 3.65 -13.40 6.48
CA SER A 93 4.88 -14.18 6.51
C SER A 93 5.50 -14.18 5.11
N VAL A 94 6.14 -13.06 4.74
CA VAL A 94 6.99 -12.99 3.55
C VAL A 94 8.11 -14.01 3.73
N PRO A 95 8.32 -14.95 2.78
CA PRO A 95 9.36 -15.96 2.92
C PRO A 95 10.71 -15.32 3.25
N LYS A 96 11.45 -15.88 4.22
CA LYS A 96 12.75 -15.31 4.66
C LYS A 96 13.73 -15.06 3.51
N GLY A 97 13.66 -15.86 2.43
CA GLY A 97 14.48 -15.67 1.23
C GLY A 97 14.15 -14.42 0.42
N PHE A 98 12.93 -13.89 0.52
CA PHE A 98 12.49 -12.70 -0.18
C PHE A 98 13.10 -11.43 0.45
N LEU A 99 13.02 -11.31 1.78
CA LEU A 99 13.67 -10.22 2.52
C LEU A 99 15.19 -10.24 2.34
N ARG A 100 15.79 -11.43 2.35
CA ARG A 100 17.21 -11.60 2.07
C ARG A 100 17.61 -11.00 0.72
N HIS A 101 16.86 -11.34 -0.33
CA HIS A 101 17.16 -10.88 -1.68
C HIS A 101 17.06 -9.36 -1.81
N TYR A 102 15.96 -8.74 -1.34
CA TYR A 102 15.78 -7.29 -1.40
C TYR A 102 16.88 -6.53 -0.65
N VAL A 103 17.20 -6.96 0.57
CA VAL A 103 18.23 -6.28 1.37
C VAL A 103 19.59 -6.35 0.68
N LEU A 104 19.98 -7.50 0.13
CA LEU A 104 21.22 -7.60 -0.61
C LEU A 104 21.20 -6.70 -1.85
N ASN A 105 20.14 -6.76 -2.67
CA ASN A 105 19.99 -5.96 -3.88
C ASN A 105 20.17 -4.46 -3.61
N LEU A 106 19.50 -3.94 -2.59
CA LEU A 106 19.60 -2.53 -2.21
C LEU A 106 21.00 -2.14 -1.71
N LEU A 107 21.68 -3.04 -1.01
CA LEU A 107 23.04 -2.81 -0.53
C LEU A 107 24.10 -2.88 -1.64
N ARG A 108 23.79 -3.49 -2.80
CA ARG A 108 24.62 -3.41 -4.02
C ARG A 108 24.63 -1.98 -4.58
N GLU A 109 23.47 -1.32 -4.54
CA GLU A 109 23.32 0.02 -5.11
C GLU A 109 24.05 1.08 -4.29
N LYS A 110 23.85 1.07 -2.97
CA LYS A 110 24.51 2.03 -2.06
C LYS A 110 24.49 1.55 -0.61
N PRO A 111 25.42 2.05 0.24
CA PRO A 111 25.36 1.78 1.67
C PRO A 111 24.12 2.39 2.34
N MET A 112 23.36 1.56 3.04
CA MET A 112 22.09 1.95 3.69
C MET A 112 22.06 1.55 5.16
N SER A 113 21.31 2.31 5.95
CA SER A 113 20.91 1.97 7.31
C SER A 113 19.71 1.01 7.31
N GLY A 114 19.45 0.37 8.46
CA GLY A 114 18.28 -0.50 8.60
C GLY A 114 16.94 0.22 8.37
N SER A 115 16.83 1.49 8.76
CA SER A 115 15.63 2.30 8.49
C SER A 115 15.45 2.61 7.02
N GLU A 116 16.53 3.00 6.33
CA GLU A 116 16.49 3.25 4.88
C GLU A 116 16.09 1.98 4.12
N LEU A 117 16.65 0.82 4.49
CA LEU A 117 16.26 -0.47 3.88
C LEU A 117 14.76 -0.78 4.07
N MET A 118 14.18 -0.49 5.24
CA MET A 118 12.74 -0.69 5.45
C MET A 118 11.89 0.28 4.62
N GLU A 119 12.35 1.51 4.41
CA GLU A 119 11.64 2.53 3.63
C GLU A 119 11.72 2.24 2.13
N GLU A 120 12.91 1.92 1.62
CA GLU A 120 13.13 1.61 0.21
C GLU A 120 12.35 0.35 -0.20
N ILE A 121 12.31 -0.70 0.64
CA ILE A 121 11.49 -1.88 0.38
C ILE A 121 9.98 -1.52 0.39
N GLU A 122 9.54 -0.59 1.23
CA GLU A 122 8.15 -0.11 1.20
C GLU A 122 7.87 0.66 -0.09
N GLU A 123 8.82 1.43 -0.60
CA GLU A 123 8.70 2.20 -1.83
C GLU A 123 8.70 1.33 -3.09
N GLU A 124 9.70 0.44 -3.24
CA GLU A 124 9.79 -0.51 -4.37
C GLU A 124 8.59 -1.45 -4.46
N THR A 125 7.91 -1.71 -3.33
CA THR A 125 6.70 -2.53 -3.29
C THR A 125 5.41 -1.71 -3.31
N GLU A 126 5.44 -0.42 -3.65
CA GLU A 126 4.27 0.47 -3.72
C GLU A 126 3.41 0.44 -2.43
N GLY A 127 4.08 0.35 -1.29
CA GLY A 127 3.49 0.28 0.04
C GLY A 127 2.76 -1.02 0.35
N GLN A 128 2.97 -2.08 -0.43
CA GLN A 128 2.40 -3.41 -0.18
C GLN A 128 3.08 -4.11 1.00
N TRP A 129 4.39 -3.92 1.18
CA TRP A 129 5.12 -4.58 2.26
C TRP A 129 6.17 -3.66 2.87
N LYS A 130 6.27 -3.68 4.21
CA LYS A 130 7.36 -3.06 4.94
C LYS A 130 7.90 -4.07 5.95
N PRO A 131 9.15 -4.53 5.83
CA PRO A 131 9.71 -5.45 6.80
C PRO A 131 9.76 -4.80 8.19
N SER A 132 9.59 -5.62 9.23
CA SER A 132 9.69 -5.13 10.61
C SER A 132 11.15 -5.08 11.06
N PRO A 133 11.49 -4.24 12.06
CA PRO A 133 12.79 -4.27 12.72
C PRO A 133 13.17 -5.69 13.19
N GLY A 134 12.21 -6.44 13.73
CA GLY A 134 12.40 -7.81 14.21
C GLY A 134 12.74 -8.83 13.12
N SER A 135 12.36 -8.57 11.86
CA SER A 135 12.81 -9.38 10.72
C SER A 135 14.13 -8.92 10.11
N LEU A 136 14.38 -7.60 10.09
CA LEU A 136 15.50 -7.01 9.36
C LEU A 136 16.80 -7.05 10.15
N TYR A 137 16.80 -6.63 11.42
CA TYR A 137 18.05 -6.52 12.17
C TYR A 137 18.73 -7.87 12.46
N PRO A 138 17.99 -8.96 12.75
CA PRO A 138 18.60 -10.29 12.83
C PRO A 138 19.21 -10.75 11.50
N LEU A 139 18.58 -10.40 10.37
CA LEU A 139 19.13 -10.68 9.04
C LEU A 139 20.42 -9.89 8.77
N LEU A 140 20.45 -8.60 9.09
CA LEU A 140 21.65 -7.77 8.96
C LEU A 140 22.79 -8.24 9.87
N ALA A 141 22.47 -8.69 11.09
CA ALA A 141 23.45 -9.31 11.97
C ALA A 141 24.02 -10.58 11.32
N TRP A 142 23.16 -11.46 10.81
CA TRP A 142 23.57 -12.68 10.12
C TRP A 142 24.43 -12.39 8.88
N PHE A 143 24.09 -11.38 8.07
CA PHE A 143 24.92 -10.98 6.93
C PHE A 143 26.31 -10.52 7.35
N ARG A 144 26.40 -9.71 8.39
CA ARG A 144 27.68 -9.25 8.92
C ARG A 144 28.52 -10.40 9.48
N ASP A 145 27.90 -11.28 10.28
CA ASP A 145 28.61 -12.40 10.91
C ASP A 145 29.11 -13.41 9.86
N ARG A 146 28.48 -13.46 8.68
CA ARG A 146 28.91 -14.26 7.52
C ARG A 146 29.86 -13.54 6.56
N GLY A 147 30.19 -12.28 6.83
CA GLY A 147 31.07 -11.48 5.97
C GLY A 147 30.41 -10.94 4.70
N TYR A 148 29.10 -11.11 4.50
CA TYR A 148 28.39 -10.60 3.32
C TYR A 148 28.18 -9.08 3.35
N THR A 149 28.12 -8.49 4.53
CA THR A 149 28.02 -7.04 4.69
C THR A 149 28.99 -6.54 5.74
N GLU A 150 29.56 -5.36 5.53
CA GLU A 150 30.35 -4.65 6.53
C GLU A 150 29.59 -3.44 7.07
N ALA A 151 29.90 -3.05 8.31
CA ALA A 151 29.34 -1.83 8.88
C ALA A 151 30.29 -0.67 8.62
N LEU A 152 29.77 0.39 8.00
CA LEU A 152 30.55 1.61 7.81
C LEU A 152 30.72 2.36 9.15
N PRO A 153 31.80 3.15 9.29
CA PRO A 153 31.96 4.05 10.43
C PRO A 153 30.72 4.93 10.60
N ARG A 154 30.33 5.18 11.85
CA ARG A 154 29.22 6.07 12.15
C ARG A 154 29.60 7.48 11.71
N GLY A 155 28.96 7.99 10.65
CA GLY A 155 29.11 9.38 10.21
C GLY A 155 28.43 10.37 11.16
N THR A 156 28.38 11.64 10.77
CA THR A 156 27.61 12.69 11.44
C THR A 156 26.14 12.29 11.55
N GLY A 157 25.71 11.89 12.74
CA GLY A 157 24.36 11.39 13.03
C GLY A 157 24.32 10.05 13.77
N GLY A 158 25.44 9.33 13.90
CA GLY A 158 25.52 8.12 14.74
C GLY A 158 24.80 6.88 14.19
N ILE A 159 24.15 6.99 13.03
CA ILE A 159 23.38 5.90 12.40
C ILE A 159 24.34 4.92 11.74
N LYS A 160 24.17 3.63 12.05
CA LYS A 160 24.98 2.54 11.48
C LYS A 160 24.47 2.21 10.07
N ARG A 161 25.33 2.36 9.07
CA ARG A 161 25.08 1.93 7.68
C ARG A 161 25.82 0.64 7.39
N TYR A 162 25.23 -0.15 6.50
CA TYR A 162 25.76 -1.42 6.01
C TYR A 162 26.16 -1.24 4.56
N LYS A 163 27.24 -1.88 4.16
CA LYS A 163 27.72 -1.94 2.78
C LYS A 163 27.92 -3.41 2.41
N LEU A 164 27.60 -3.76 1.17
CA LEU A 164 27.84 -5.10 0.66
C LEU A 164 29.34 -5.33 0.42
N THR A 165 29.82 -6.52 0.77
CA THR A 165 31.20 -6.94 0.49
C THR A 165 31.28 -7.71 -0.83
N GLU A 166 32.48 -7.96 -1.33
CA GLU A 166 32.70 -8.84 -2.48
C GLU A 166 32.14 -10.26 -2.25
N GLN A 167 32.30 -10.80 -1.05
CA GLN A 167 31.68 -12.08 -0.66
C GLN A 167 30.15 -12.00 -0.66
N GLY A 168 29.60 -10.85 -0.27
CA GLY A 168 28.17 -10.58 -0.34
C GLY A 168 27.63 -10.51 -1.76
N GLU A 169 28.41 -9.99 -2.70
CA GLU A 169 28.08 -9.99 -4.14
C GLU A 169 28.03 -11.40 -4.71
N HIS A 170 29.06 -12.22 -4.46
CA HIS A 170 29.06 -13.62 -4.92
C HIS A 170 27.88 -14.41 -4.32
N PHE A 171 27.59 -14.19 -3.04
CA PHE A 171 26.43 -14.79 -2.38
C PHE A 171 25.10 -14.31 -2.98
N PHE A 172 25.01 -13.05 -3.40
CA PHE A 172 23.85 -12.52 -4.09
C PHE A 172 23.67 -13.16 -5.46
N GLU A 173 24.74 -13.37 -6.22
CA GLU A 173 24.69 -14.02 -7.55
C GLU A 173 24.26 -15.49 -7.44
N GLU A 174 24.80 -16.23 -6.47
CA GLU A 174 24.32 -17.59 -6.12
C GLU A 174 22.83 -17.60 -5.71
N GLN A 175 22.39 -16.56 -4.99
CA GLN A 175 20.98 -16.35 -4.65
C GLN A 175 20.15 -15.92 -5.87
N ALA A 176 20.69 -15.25 -6.87
CA ALA A 176 19.97 -14.78 -8.05
C ALA A 176 19.68 -15.94 -9.04
N GLU A 177 20.58 -16.92 -9.14
CA GLU A 177 20.28 -18.23 -9.77
C GLU A 177 19.20 -19.01 -8.99
N PHE A 178 19.04 -18.72 -7.70
CA PHE A 178 17.88 -19.14 -6.90
C PHE A 178 16.67 -18.20 -7.04
N GLY A 179 16.87 -16.94 -7.45
CA GLY A 179 15.86 -15.91 -7.75
C GLY A 179 15.04 -16.23 -8.99
N GLY A 180 15.67 -16.83 -10.02
CA GLY A 180 14.94 -17.47 -11.13
C GLY A 180 14.02 -18.60 -10.66
N ARG A 181 14.38 -19.29 -9.55
CA ARG A 181 13.50 -20.25 -8.84
C ARG A 181 12.51 -19.56 -7.89
N LEU A 182 12.77 -18.33 -7.47
CA LEU A 182 11.86 -17.48 -6.69
C LEU A 182 10.75 -16.90 -7.55
N GLN A 183 10.95 -16.69 -8.86
CA GLN A 183 9.88 -16.42 -9.83
C GLN A 183 8.84 -17.57 -9.84
N LYS A 184 9.31 -18.83 -9.77
CA LYS A 184 8.46 -20.01 -9.52
C LYS A 184 7.84 -20.04 -8.11
N LYS A 185 8.41 -19.34 -7.12
CA LYS A 185 7.81 -19.16 -5.78
C LYS A 185 6.92 -17.90 -5.67
N LEU A 186 7.00 -16.96 -6.59
CA LEU A 186 6.00 -15.90 -6.76
C LEU A 186 4.66 -16.52 -7.17
N GLU A 187 4.67 -17.65 -7.91
CA GLU A 187 3.50 -18.50 -8.11
C GLU A 187 2.89 -19.00 -6.77
N PHE A 188 3.70 -19.13 -5.71
CA PHE A 188 3.29 -19.53 -4.35
C PHE A 188 2.79 -18.34 -3.50
N LEU A 189 2.95 -17.09 -3.94
CA LEU A 189 2.33 -15.91 -3.32
C LEU A 189 0.91 -15.67 -3.81
N THR A 190 0.54 -16.22 -4.97
CA THR A 190 -0.83 -16.21 -5.54
C THR A 190 -1.88 -16.60 -4.49
N PRO A 191 -1.76 -17.72 -3.74
CA PRO A 191 -2.72 -18.11 -2.70
C PRO A 191 -2.87 -17.12 -1.53
N TRP A 192 -1.93 -16.20 -1.31
CA TRP A 192 -1.95 -15.26 -0.18
C TRP A 192 -2.45 -13.86 -0.60
N VAL A 193 -2.16 -13.43 -1.83
CA VAL A 193 -2.81 -12.27 -2.47
C VAL A 193 -4.32 -12.50 -2.59
N PHE A 194 -4.73 -13.71 -2.97
CA PHE A 194 -6.14 -14.12 -3.07
C PHE A 194 -6.75 -14.62 -1.75
N GLY A 195 -5.93 -14.99 -0.76
CA GLY A 195 -6.40 -15.35 0.59
C GLY A 195 -7.15 -14.22 1.29
N GLY A 196 -6.82 -12.96 0.98
CA GLY A 196 -7.57 -11.77 1.44
C GLY A 196 -8.96 -11.60 0.79
N PHE A 197 -9.24 -12.33 -0.29
CA PHE A 197 -10.54 -12.37 -0.99
C PHE A 197 -11.36 -13.63 -0.65
N GLY A 198 -10.93 -14.46 0.31
CA GLY A 198 -11.59 -15.73 0.65
C GLY A 198 -11.30 -16.89 -0.31
N ILE A 199 -10.37 -16.69 -1.26
CA ILE A 199 -9.95 -17.68 -2.26
C ILE A 199 -8.62 -18.27 -1.75
N GLY A 200 -8.70 -18.99 -0.63
CA GLY A 200 -7.55 -19.63 0.01
C GLY A 200 -7.26 -21.04 -0.53
N PRO A 201 -6.02 -21.55 -0.37
CA PRO A 201 -5.58 -22.84 -0.93
C PRO A 201 -6.22 -24.09 -0.29
N HIS A 202 -7.11 -23.95 0.69
CA HIS A 202 -7.63 -25.07 1.49
C HIS A 202 -9.13 -25.37 1.30
N SER A 203 -9.83 -24.70 0.38
CA SER A 203 -11.16 -25.16 -0.01
C SER A 203 -11.03 -26.23 -1.09
N GLU A 204 -11.42 -27.47 -0.78
CA GLU A 204 -11.52 -28.60 -1.72
C GLU A 204 -12.16 -28.17 -3.05
N ARG A 205 -13.14 -27.24 -2.95
CA ARG A 205 -13.94 -26.67 -4.03
C ARG A 205 -13.17 -25.80 -5.03
N MET A 206 -11.95 -25.38 -4.72
CA MET A 206 -11.16 -24.47 -5.57
C MET A 206 -10.07 -25.19 -6.37
N ARG A 207 -9.92 -26.51 -6.23
CA ARG A 207 -8.91 -27.30 -6.97
C ARG A 207 -9.00 -27.10 -8.48
N GLU A 208 -10.22 -27.08 -9.02
CA GLU A 208 -10.47 -27.04 -10.46
C GLU A 208 -10.12 -25.69 -11.10
N ILE A 209 -10.17 -24.59 -10.33
CA ILE A 209 -9.84 -23.26 -10.85
C ILE A 209 -8.37 -22.86 -10.64
N ARG A 210 -7.58 -23.67 -9.92
CA ARG A 210 -6.16 -23.34 -9.62
C ARG A 210 -5.30 -23.24 -10.87
N GLU A 211 -5.41 -24.21 -11.77
CA GLU A 211 -4.62 -24.22 -13.00
C GLU A 211 -5.02 -23.08 -13.96
N PRO A 212 -6.32 -22.85 -14.25
CA PRO A 212 -6.75 -21.67 -15.00
C PRO A 212 -6.27 -20.35 -14.38
N LEU A 213 -6.37 -20.21 -13.05
CA LEU A 213 -5.90 -19.02 -12.34
C LEU A 213 -4.38 -18.83 -12.49
N LYS A 214 -3.61 -19.91 -12.38
CA LYS A 214 -2.16 -19.88 -12.58
C LYS A 214 -1.80 -19.42 -13.99
N GLN A 215 -2.47 -19.96 -15.01
CA GLN A 215 -2.24 -19.57 -16.41
C GLN A 215 -2.59 -18.10 -16.64
N PHE A 216 -3.73 -17.64 -16.12
CA PHE A 216 -4.13 -16.24 -16.19
C PHE A 216 -3.07 -15.31 -15.57
N MET A 217 -2.60 -15.63 -14.37
CA MET A 217 -1.58 -14.82 -13.68
C MET A 217 -0.26 -14.76 -14.45
N LYS A 218 0.16 -15.88 -15.06
CA LYS A 218 1.36 -15.93 -15.91
C LYS A 218 1.20 -15.04 -17.15
N ALA A 219 0.06 -15.13 -17.84
CA ALA A 219 -0.24 -14.30 -19.00
C ALA A 219 -0.28 -12.81 -18.64
N PHE A 220 -0.95 -12.47 -17.54
CA PHE A 220 -1.03 -11.09 -17.04
C PHE A 220 0.34 -10.52 -16.65
N HIS A 221 1.18 -11.31 -15.97
CA HIS A 221 2.54 -10.90 -15.63
C HIS A 221 3.40 -10.65 -16.87
N ASN A 222 3.35 -11.55 -17.86
CA ASN A 222 4.08 -11.39 -19.11
C ASN A 222 3.65 -10.13 -19.86
N LEU A 223 2.33 -9.89 -19.97
CA LEU A 223 1.78 -8.68 -20.57
C LEU A 223 2.32 -7.43 -19.86
N ARG A 224 2.31 -7.40 -18.53
CA ARG A 224 2.85 -6.28 -17.74
C ARG A 224 4.35 -6.04 -18.00
N MET A 225 5.14 -7.11 -18.10
CA MET A 225 6.58 -6.99 -18.41
C MET A 225 6.80 -6.41 -19.80
N THR A 226 6.09 -6.91 -20.80
CA THR A 226 6.20 -6.44 -22.19
C THR A 226 5.73 -5.00 -22.36
N LEU A 227 4.64 -4.60 -21.68
CA LEU A 227 4.15 -3.21 -21.69
C LEU A 227 5.16 -2.25 -21.08
N ARG A 228 5.88 -2.64 -20.03
CA ARG A 228 6.91 -1.80 -19.40
C ARG A 228 8.04 -1.45 -20.38
N GLU A 229 8.35 -2.36 -21.29
CA GLU A 229 9.42 -2.21 -22.28
C GLU A 229 8.93 -1.50 -23.56
N ASN A 230 7.64 -1.59 -23.89
CA ASN A 230 7.06 -1.08 -25.14
C ASN A 230 5.74 -0.31 -24.91
N ILE A 231 5.81 0.83 -24.21
CA ILE A 231 4.66 1.69 -23.97
C ILE A 231 4.32 2.45 -25.26
N THR A 232 3.24 2.04 -25.93
CA THR A 232 2.64 2.76 -27.07
C THR A 232 1.16 3.00 -26.79
N GLU A 233 0.59 4.06 -27.36
CA GLU A 233 -0.85 4.37 -27.24
C GLU A 233 -1.73 3.21 -27.73
N GLU A 234 -1.30 2.52 -28.79
CA GLU A 234 -1.99 1.34 -29.32
C GLU A 234 -2.01 0.17 -28.34
N ASN A 235 -0.86 -0.15 -27.72
CA ASN A 235 -0.77 -1.22 -26.73
C ASN A 235 -1.56 -0.89 -25.45
N LEU A 236 -1.54 0.37 -25.02
CA LEU A 236 -2.33 0.83 -23.87
C LEU A 236 -3.82 0.74 -24.15
N LYS A 237 -4.26 1.13 -25.34
CA LYS A 237 -5.66 1.03 -25.77
C LYS A 237 -6.14 -0.42 -25.81
N ALA A 238 -5.33 -1.32 -26.37
CA ALA A 238 -5.64 -2.75 -26.40
C ALA A 238 -5.78 -3.35 -24.99
N VAL A 239 -4.94 -2.92 -24.04
CA VAL A 239 -5.03 -3.36 -22.64
C VAL A 239 -6.27 -2.80 -21.96
N GLU A 240 -6.58 -1.51 -22.18
CA GLU A 240 -7.79 -0.88 -21.67
C GLU A 240 -9.05 -1.62 -22.14
N ASP A 241 -9.14 -1.93 -23.43
CA ASP A 241 -10.27 -2.63 -24.02
C ASP A 241 -10.40 -4.05 -23.45
N LEU A 242 -9.30 -4.77 -23.29
CA LEU A 242 -9.27 -6.09 -22.66
C LEU A 242 -9.76 -6.05 -21.20
N LEU A 243 -9.33 -5.06 -20.41
CA LEU A 243 -9.73 -4.89 -19.02
C LEU A 243 -11.22 -4.56 -18.92
N ASN A 244 -11.73 -3.69 -19.79
CA ASN A 244 -13.14 -3.32 -19.85
C ASN A 244 -14.01 -4.52 -20.25
N GLU A 245 -13.61 -5.30 -21.25
CA GLU A 245 -14.34 -6.50 -21.66
C GLU A 245 -14.35 -7.55 -20.54
N THR A 246 -13.21 -7.78 -19.91
CA THR A 246 -13.08 -8.76 -18.82
C THR A 246 -13.92 -8.34 -17.62
N THR A 247 -13.94 -7.04 -17.28
CA THR A 247 -14.76 -6.49 -16.19
C THR A 247 -16.25 -6.74 -16.46
N LYS A 248 -16.74 -6.46 -17.67
CA LYS A 248 -18.13 -6.76 -18.06
C LYS A 248 -18.49 -8.23 -17.90
N LYS A 249 -17.58 -9.15 -18.29
CA LYS A 249 -17.78 -10.59 -18.12
C LYS A 249 -17.88 -10.97 -16.64
N ILE A 250 -17.03 -10.40 -15.79
CA ILE A 250 -17.05 -10.64 -14.33
C ILE A 250 -18.34 -10.12 -13.70
N GLU A 251 -18.80 -8.92 -14.08
CA GLU A 251 -20.06 -8.35 -13.57
C GLU A 251 -21.27 -9.21 -13.95
N LYS A 252 -21.33 -9.69 -15.19
CA LYS A 252 -22.38 -10.60 -15.66
C LYS A 252 -22.37 -11.94 -14.91
N LEU A 253 -21.19 -12.48 -14.61
CA LEU A 253 -21.05 -13.69 -13.78
C LEU A 253 -21.54 -13.44 -12.35
N ARG A 254 -21.21 -12.29 -11.76
CA ARG A 254 -21.68 -11.91 -10.42
C ARG A 254 -23.20 -11.89 -10.32
N GLU A 255 -23.87 -11.30 -11.31
CA GLU A 255 -25.35 -11.24 -11.36
C GLU A 255 -25.99 -12.64 -11.35
N GLY A 256 -25.33 -13.63 -11.95
CA GLY A 256 -25.75 -15.03 -11.93
C GLY A 256 -25.64 -15.71 -10.56
N PHE A 257 -24.81 -15.20 -9.65
CA PHE A 257 -24.67 -15.73 -8.28
C PHE A 257 -25.62 -15.08 -7.26
N THR A 258 -26.31 -14.00 -7.65
CA THR A 258 -27.23 -13.24 -6.78
C THR A 258 -28.72 -13.50 -7.06
N LYS A 259 -29.04 -14.44 -7.97
CA LYS A 259 -30.38 -15.01 -8.15
C LYS A 259 -30.52 -16.29 -7.34
#